data_AF-A0A1V8UG49-F1
#
_entry.id   AF-A0A1V8UG49-F1
#
_cell.length_a   1.000
_cell.length_b   1.000
_cell.length_c   1.000
_cell.angle_alpha   90.00
_cell.angle_beta   90.00
_cell.angle_gamma   90.00
#
_symmetry.space_group_name_H-M   'P 1'
#
loop_
_entity.id
_entity.type
_entity.pdbx_description
1 polymer ?
#
loop_
_entity_poly.entity_id
_entity_poly.type
_entity_poly.pdbx_seq_one_letter_code
_entity_poly.pdbx_strand_id
1 'polypeptide(L)'
;MNPDPSDSSNAGHERATSHGYASSESEARRSGSSKKRASRAGTRSVSTLSTAQLERKRANDREAQRAIRQRTKDHIDGLERNITDLRQSHDASEQVVAVTRQRNRELEEENSYLRLRMSEAGLPVSLPPTD
;
A
#
# COMPACT_ATOMS: atom_id res chain seq x y z
N MET A 1 -16.23 59.90 -18.12
CA MET A 1 -14.78 59.83 -18.40
C MET A 1 -14.19 58.67 -17.62
N ASN A 2 -13.71 57.63 -18.31
CA ASN A 2 -12.35 57.09 -18.20
C ASN A 2 -12.21 55.83 -19.09
N PRO A 3 -11.01 55.58 -19.65
CA PRO A 3 -10.83 54.90 -20.94
C PRO A 3 -10.46 53.41 -20.83
N ASP A 4 -10.61 52.70 -21.95
CA ASP A 4 -9.91 51.44 -22.26
C ASP A 4 -8.66 51.80 -23.09
N PRO A 5 -7.48 51.17 -22.88
CA PRO A 5 -7.07 50.15 -23.87
C PRO A 5 -6.18 49.00 -23.32
N SER A 6 -6.40 47.81 -23.90
CA SER A 6 -5.45 46.71 -24.22
C SER A 6 -3.95 46.88 -23.93
N ASP A 7 -3.30 45.87 -23.31
CA ASP A 7 -2.14 45.14 -23.87
C ASP A 7 -1.67 43.97 -22.97
N SER A 8 -1.26 42.86 -23.61
CA SER A 8 -0.22 41.90 -23.19
C SER A 8 -0.42 41.07 -21.89
N SER A 9 -0.01 39.80 -21.76
CA SER A 9 0.62 38.82 -22.61
C SER A 9 0.70 37.50 -21.81
N ASN A 10 0.65 36.37 -22.53
CA ASN A 10 1.16 35.03 -22.20
C ASN A 10 1.80 34.81 -20.80
N ALA A 11 1.03 34.26 -19.85
CA ALA A 11 1.58 33.71 -18.61
C ALA A 11 1.68 32.17 -18.71
N GLY A 12 2.87 31.70 -19.09
CA GLY A 12 3.20 30.28 -19.13
C GLY A 12 3.12 29.62 -17.76
N HIS A 13 2.54 28.43 -17.72
CA HIS A 13 2.59 27.52 -16.57
C HIS A 13 3.99 26.94 -16.40
N GLU A 14 4.83 27.60 -15.60
CA GLU A 14 6.10 27.06 -15.13
C GLU A 14 5.83 26.03 -14.02
N ARG A 15 6.03 24.76 -14.38
CA ARG A 15 5.85 23.58 -13.53
C ARG A 15 7.06 23.44 -12.60
N ALA A 16 6.92 23.90 -11.36
CA ALA A 16 7.90 23.62 -10.31
C ALA A 16 7.85 22.13 -9.91
N THR A 17 8.83 21.35 -10.38
CA THR A 17 9.16 20.05 -9.80
C THR A 17 10.67 19.94 -9.65
N SER A 18 11.18 19.98 -8.42
CA SER A 18 12.39 19.20 -8.09
C SER A 18 12.27 18.65 -6.67
N HIS A 19 11.92 17.36 -6.61
CA HIS A 19 11.99 16.52 -5.43
C HIS A 19 13.46 16.11 -5.26
N GLY A 20 14.13 16.66 -4.26
CA GLY A 20 15.47 16.26 -3.87
C GLY A 20 15.43 15.21 -2.78
N TYR A 21 15.71 13.96 -3.13
CA TYR A 21 16.30 13.00 -2.19
C TYR A 21 17.27 12.11 -2.96
N ALA A 22 18.55 12.47 -2.89
CA ALA A 22 19.64 11.62 -3.32
C ALA A 22 19.85 10.57 -2.22
N SER A 23 19.74 9.29 -2.57
CA SER A 23 20.20 8.18 -1.73
C SER A 23 21.29 7.42 -2.49
N SER A 24 22.47 7.42 -1.87
CA SER A 24 23.67 6.68 -2.25
C SER A 24 23.51 5.20 -1.95
N GLU A 25 23.28 4.38 -2.99
CA GLU A 25 23.60 2.95 -3.04
C GLU A 25 23.32 2.53 -4.50
N SER A 26 24.17 1.91 -5.30
CA SER A 26 25.30 1.03 -5.00
C SER A 26 26.21 0.98 -6.25
N GLU A 27 27.45 1.47 -6.13
CA GLU A 27 28.53 1.10 -7.06
C GLU A 27 28.99 -0.32 -6.73
N ALA A 28 28.32 -1.34 -7.24
CA ALA A 28 28.76 -2.73 -7.04
C ALA A 28 28.27 -3.72 -8.10
N ARG A 29 28.28 -3.37 -9.40
CA ARG A 29 28.17 -4.37 -10.50
C ARG A 29 29.00 -3.98 -11.72
N ARG A 30 30.33 -3.92 -11.55
CA ARG A 30 31.29 -3.95 -12.66
C ARG A 30 32.04 -5.28 -12.65
N SER A 31 31.57 -6.24 -13.45
CA SER A 31 32.40 -7.19 -14.22
C SER A 31 31.49 -8.26 -14.85
N GLY A 32 31.60 -8.45 -16.16
CA GLY A 32 30.86 -9.50 -16.85
C GLY A 32 30.68 -9.30 -18.36
N SER A 33 31.73 -9.61 -19.12
CA SER A 33 31.65 -10.11 -20.49
C SER A 33 31.02 -9.20 -21.57
N SER A 34 31.89 -8.41 -22.18
CA SER A 34 31.81 -7.90 -23.55
C SER A 34 31.51 -8.99 -24.60
N LYS A 35 30.26 -9.07 -25.07
CA LYS A 35 29.94 -9.54 -26.43
C LYS A 35 29.23 -8.42 -27.18
N LYS A 36 30.02 -7.75 -28.03
CA LYS A 36 29.68 -6.64 -28.91
C LYS A 36 28.38 -6.94 -29.68
N ARG A 37 27.24 -6.41 -29.22
CA ARG A 37 26.12 -6.12 -30.13
C ARG A 37 26.45 -4.78 -30.77
N ALA A 38 26.94 -4.84 -31.99
CA ALA A 38 27.24 -3.68 -32.81
C ALA A 38 26.08 -2.68 -32.78
N SER A 39 26.42 -1.43 -32.48
CA SER A 39 25.77 -0.21 -32.94
C SER A 39 24.28 -0.32 -33.29
N ARG A 40 23.40 -0.21 -32.28
CA ARG A 40 22.01 0.27 -32.47
C ARG A 40 21.78 1.63 -31.81
N ALA A 41 22.87 2.36 -31.56
CA ALA A 41 22.85 3.72 -31.08
C ALA A 41 22.78 4.65 -32.30
N GLY A 42 21.55 5.00 -32.70
CA GLY A 42 21.31 5.89 -33.83
C GLY A 42 19.84 5.89 -34.22
N THR A 43 19.06 6.78 -33.62
CA THR A 43 17.94 7.48 -34.26
C THR A 43 17.01 6.65 -35.17
N ARG A 44 16.35 5.62 -34.63
CA ARG A 44 15.06 5.16 -35.20
C ARG A 44 13.97 6.18 -34.87
N SER A 45 14.10 7.39 -35.41
CA SER A 45 13.16 8.49 -35.23
C SER A 45 11.80 8.13 -35.81
N VAL A 46 10.71 8.65 -35.24
CA VAL A 46 9.34 8.48 -35.76
C VAL A 46 9.26 8.85 -37.25
N SER A 47 10.06 9.82 -37.68
CA SER A 47 10.18 10.32 -39.05
C SER A 47 10.74 9.32 -40.07
N THR A 48 11.37 8.23 -39.63
CA THR A 48 11.93 7.18 -40.50
C THR A 48 11.09 5.90 -40.52
N LEU A 49 9.96 5.87 -39.79
CA LEU A 49 9.10 4.70 -39.72
C LEU A 49 8.13 4.67 -40.90
N SER A 50 8.01 3.50 -41.53
CA SER A 50 6.92 3.24 -42.47
C SER A 50 5.57 3.28 -41.74
N THR A 51 4.50 3.59 -42.47
CA THR A 51 3.11 3.58 -41.96
C THR A 51 2.78 2.25 -41.25
N ALA A 52 3.12 1.12 -41.86
CA ALA A 52 2.93 -0.22 -41.29
C ALA A 52 3.81 -0.49 -40.05
N GLN A 53 4.91 0.24 -39.86
CA GLN A 53 5.74 0.15 -38.66
C GLN A 53 5.14 0.98 -37.52
N LEU A 54 4.61 2.17 -37.81
CA LEU A 54 3.90 3.01 -36.84
C LEU A 54 2.65 2.32 -36.31
N GLU A 55 1.88 1.67 -37.18
CA GLU A 55 0.69 0.91 -36.78
C GLU A 55 1.04 -0.23 -35.82
N ARG A 56 2.06 -1.03 -36.14
CA ARG A 56 2.56 -2.08 -35.24
C ARG A 56 3.04 -1.53 -33.90
N LYS A 57 3.75 -0.39 -33.89
CA LYS A 57 4.19 0.24 -32.64
C LYS A 57 3.01 0.73 -31.81
N ARG A 58 1.99 1.36 -32.41
CA ARG A 58 0.75 1.78 -31.73
C ARG A 58 -0.06 0.59 -31.21
N ALA A 59 -0.07 -0.54 -31.92
CA ALA A 59 -0.71 -1.77 -31.44
C ALA A 59 0.00 -2.30 -30.19
N ASN A 60 1.33 -2.41 -30.23
CA ASN A 60 2.13 -2.89 -29.10
C ASN A 60 2.07 -1.94 -27.90
N ASP A 61 2.10 -0.63 -28.12
CA ASP A 61 1.95 0.38 -27.06
C ASP A 61 0.59 0.24 -26.35
N ARG A 62 -0.51 0.08 -27.11
CA ARG A 62 -1.84 -0.17 -26.54
C ARG A 62 -1.88 -1.48 -25.76
N GLU A 63 -1.27 -2.54 -26.26
CA GLU A 63 -1.22 -3.83 -25.57
C GLU A 63 -0.40 -3.76 -24.28
N ALA A 64 0.79 -3.15 -24.32
CA ALA A 64 1.61 -2.93 -23.15
C ALA A 64 0.89 -2.07 -22.11
N GLN A 65 0.20 -1.01 -22.54
CA GLN A 65 -0.62 -0.16 -21.68
C GLN A 65 -1.76 -0.96 -21.04
N ARG A 66 -2.45 -1.81 -21.82
CA ARG A 66 -3.49 -2.72 -21.28
C ARG A 66 -2.91 -3.67 -20.26
N ALA A 67 -1.75 -4.29 -20.53
CA ALA A 67 -1.10 -5.19 -19.59
C ALA A 67 -0.69 -4.47 -18.30
N ILE A 68 -0.16 -3.24 -18.38
CA ILE A 68 0.15 -2.43 -17.20
C ILE A 68 -1.12 -2.11 -16.41
N ARG A 69 -2.17 -1.63 -17.08
CA ARG A 69 -3.47 -1.33 -16.44
C ARG A 69 -4.07 -2.57 -15.79
N GLN A 70 -4.00 -3.72 -16.45
CA GLN A 70 -4.50 -4.99 -15.92
C GLN A 70 -3.74 -5.37 -14.65
N ARG A 71 -2.40 -5.33 -14.65
CA ARG A 71 -1.61 -5.61 -13.44
C ARG A 71 -1.91 -4.65 -12.30
N THR A 72 -2.09 -3.36 -12.59
CA THR A 72 -2.48 -2.39 -11.57
C THR A 72 -3.86 -2.72 -11.00
N LYS A 73 -4.82 -3.08 -11.86
CA LYS A 73 -6.14 -3.53 -11.42
C LYS A 73 -6.05 -4.78 -10.54
N ASP A 74 -5.34 -5.81 -10.99
CA ASP A 74 -5.18 -7.06 -10.23
C ASP A 74 -4.51 -6.81 -8.87
N HIS A 75 -3.57 -5.86 -8.81
CA HIS A 75 -2.93 -5.46 -7.56
C HIS A 75 -3.90 -4.74 -6.61
N ILE A 76 -4.71 -3.82 -7.12
CA ILE A 76 -5.76 -3.15 -6.33
C ILE A 76 -6.76 -4.19 -5.81
N ASP A 77 -7.28 -5.04 -6.69
CA ASP A 77 -8.23 -6.10 -6.32
C ASP A 77 -7.63 -7.04 -5.25
N GLY A 78 -6.33 -7.35 -5.34
CA GLY A 78 -5.61 -8.13 -4.33
C GLY A 78 -5.48 -7.41 -2.98
N LEU A 79 -5.16 -6.11 -2.99
CA LEU A 79 -5.11 -5.30 -1.77
C LEU A 79 -6.48 -5.17 -1.11
N GLU A 80 -7.54 -4.97 -1.91
CA GLU A 80 -8.92 -4.90 -1.42
C GLU A 80 -9.33 -6.19 -0.72
N ARG A 81 -9.06 -7.36 -1.33
CA ARG A 81 -9.32 -8.66 -0.70
C ARG A 81 -8.57 -8.83 0.61
N ASN A 82 -7.26 -8.53 0.62
CA ASN A 82 -6.45 -8.64 1.84
C ASN A 82 -6.99 -7.74 2.97
N ILE A 83 -7.43 -6.52 2.64
CA ILE A 83 -8.05 -5.62 3.63
C ILE A 83 -9.35 -6.22 4.18
N THR A 84 -10.20 -6.77 3.31
CA THR A 84 -11.45 -7.42 3.72
C THR A 84 -11.17 -8.61 4.64
N ASP A 85 -10.24 -9.49 4.28
CA ASP A 85 -9.89 -10.68 5.05
C ASP A 85 -9.29 -10.30 6.41
N LEU A 86 -8.38 -9.33 6.44
CA LEU A 86 -7.78 -8.83 7.69
C LEU A 86 -8.84 -8.20 8.61
N ARG A 87 -9.78 -7.43 8.06
CA ARG A 87 -10.88 -6.85 8.85
C ARG A 87 -11.76 -7.94 9.43
N GLN A 88 -12.16 -8.94 8.64
CA GLN A 88 -12.95 -10.06 9.13
C GLN A 88 -12.24 -10.85 10.23
N SER A 89 -10.94 -11.11 10.07
CA SER A 89 -10.13 -11.77 11.09
C SER A 89 -10.02 -10.94 12.37
N HIS A 90 -9.86 -9.62 12.24
CA HIS A 90 -9.78 -8.71 13.36
C HIS A 90 -11.10 -8.69 14.14
N ASP A 91 -12.23 -8.51 13.44
CA ASP A 91 -13.56 -8.47 14.05
C ASP A 91 -13.88 -9.79 14.79
N ALA A 92 -13.53 -10.93 14.20
CA ALA A 92 -13.68 -12.23 14.85
C ALA A 92 -12.84 -12.34 16.13
N SER A 93 -11.59 -11.87 16.08
CA SER A 93 -10.71 -11.84 17.26
C SER A 93 -11.26 -10.91 18.34
N GLU A 94 -11.76 -9.73 17.99
CA GLU A 94 -12.37 -8.80 18.94
C GLU A 94 -13.61 -9.40 19.61
N GLN A 95 -14.45 -10.12 18.87
CA GLN A 95 -15.60 -10.82 19.44
C GLN A 95 -15.18 -11.88 20.46
N VAL A 96 -14.17 -12.69 20.16
CA VAL A 96 -13.64 -13.70 21.09
C VAL A 96 -13.09 -13.04 22.35
N VAL A 97 -12.33 -11.95 22.21
CA VAL A 97 -11.80 -11.18 23.34
C VAL A 97 -12.94 -10.59 24.18
N ALA A 98 -13.99 -10.06 23.55
CA ALA A 98 -15.14 -9.50 24.25
C ALA A 98 -15.88 -10.57 25.08
N VAL A 99 -16.16 -11.73 24.48
CA VAL A 99 -16.81 -12.86 25.17
C VAL A 99 -15.93 -13.38 26.32
N THR A 100 -14.62 -13.51 26.09
CA THR A 100 -13.69 -13.97 27.12
C THR A 100 -13.62 -13.00 28.30
N ARG A 101 -13.56 -11.69 28.02
CA ARG A 101 -13.57 -10.64 29.06
C ARG A 101 -14.87 -10.66 29.86
N GLN A 102 -16.01 -10.83 29.19
CA GLN A 102 -17.30 -10.94 29.85
C GLN A 102 -17.34 -12.17 30.77
N ARG A 103 -16.88 -13.33 30.28
CA ARG A 103 -16.85 -14.55 31.08
C ARG A 103 -15.90 -14.46 32.27
N ASN A 104 -14.72 -13.86 32.09
CA ASN A 104 -13.79 -13.62 33.19
C ASN A 104 -14.42 -12.74 34.27
N ARG A 105 -15.15 -11.68 33.88
CA ARG A 105 -15.86 -10.83 34.85
C ARG A 105 -16.91 -11.60 35.65
N GLU A 106 -17.73 -12.39 34.99
CA GLU A 106 -18.73 -13.25 35.66
C GLU A 106 -18.06 -14.22 36.64
N LEU A 107 -16.96 -14.85 36.23
CA LEU A 107 -16.19 -15.75 37.08
C LEU A 107 -15.56 -15.02 38.26
N GLU A 108 -15.03 -13.81 38.07
CA GLU A 108 -14.48 -12.97 39.14
C GLU A 108 -15.57 -12.57 40.15
N GLU A 109 -16.76 -12.20 39.68
CA GLU A 109 -17.92 -11.90 40.52
C GLU A 109 -18.36 -13.13 41.32
N GLU A 110 -18.52 -14.30 40.70
CA GLU A 110 -18.82 -15.56 41.38
C GLU A 110 -17.73 -15.93 42.40
N ASN A 111 -16.45 -15.78 42.04
CA ASN A 111 -15.33 -16.06 42.95
C ASN A 111 -15.39 -15.12 44.17
N SER A 112 -15.67 -13.84 43.95
CA SER A 112 -15.80 -12.85 45.02
C SER A 112 -16.97 -13.18 45.96
N TYR A 113 -18.12 -13.59 45.40
CA TYR A 113 -19.30 -14.00 46.16
C TYR A 113 -19.03 -15.25 46.99
N LEU A 114 -18.41 -16.27 46.40
CA LEU A 114 -18.05 -17.51 47.10
C LEU A 114 -17.03 -17.23 48.20
N ARG A 115 -16.02 -16.38 47.96
CA ARG A 115 -15.05 -15.97 48.98
C ARG A 115 -15.72 -15.29 50.16
N LEU A 116 -16.65 -14.37 49.90
CA LEU A 116 -17.41 -13.70 50.94
C LEU A 116 -18.18 -14.74 51.78
N ARG A 117 -18.91 -15.64 51.13
CA ARG A 117 -19.70 -16.68 51.80
C ARG A 117 -18.85 -17.69 52.57
N MET A 118 -17.66 -18.05 52.06
CA MET A 118 -16.72 -18.91 52.78
C MET A 118 -16.11 -18.20 54.00
N SER A 119 -15.83 -16.90 53.88
CA SER A 119 -15.35 -16.09 55.01
C SER A 119 -16.40 -15.97 56.12
N GLU A 120 -17.67 -15.79 55.76
CA GLU A 120 -18.81 -15.81 56.70
C GLU A 120 -18.95 -17.18 57.38
N ALA A 121 -18.66 -18.27 56.68
CA ALA A 121 -18.66 -19.62 57.22
C ALA A 121 -17.39 -19.98 58.03
N GLY A 122 -16.45 -19.05 58.20
CA GLY A 122 -15.22 -19.26 58.98
C GLY A 122 -14.16 -20.14 58.32
N LEU A 123 -14.26 -20.38 57.00
CA LEU A 123 -13.31 -21.20 56.24
C LEU A 123 -12.24 -20.30 55.60
N PRO A 124 -10.93 -20.47 55.94
CA PRO A 124 -9.88 -19.65 55.36
C PRO A 124 -9.59 -20.04 53.90
N VAL A 125 -9.76 -19.09 52.98
CA VAL A 125 -9.35 -19.23 51.57
C VAL A 125 -7.93 -18.71 51.42
N SER A 126 -6.95 -19.62 51.31
CA SER A 126 -5.56 -19.28 50.95
C SER A 126 -5.35 -19.55 49.46
N LEU A 127 -5.00 -18.52 48.70
CA LEU A 127 -4.61 -18.63 47.29
C LEU A 127 -3.28 -17.87 47.07
N PRO A 128 -2.33 -18.44 46.31
CA PRO A 128 -1.08 -17.76 45.95
C PRO A 128 -1.35 -16.54 45.05
N PRO A 129 -0.45 -15.54 45.06
CA PRO A 129 -0.56 -14.38 44.20
C PRO A 129 -0.53 -14.79 42.73
N THR A 130 -1.45 -14.23 41.94
CA THR A 130 -1.40 -14.31 40.48
C THR A 130 -0.53 -13.14 39.99
N ASP A 131 0.66 -13.46 39.49
CA ASP A 131 1.56 -12.54 38.76
C ASP A 131 0.92 -12.03 37.44
#